data_AF-A0A328NLV4-F1
#
_entry.id   AF-A0A328NLV4-F1
#
_cell.length_a   1.000
_cell.length_b   1.000
_cell.length_c   1.000
_cell.angle_alpha   90.00
_cell.angle_beta   90.00
_cell.angle_gamma   90.00
#
_symmetry.space_group_name_H-M   'P 1'
#
loop_
_entity.id
_entity.type
_entity.pdbx_description
1 polymer ?
#
loop_
_entity_poly.entity_id
_entity_poly.type
_entity_poly.pdbx_seq_one_letter_code
_entity_poly.pdbx_strand_id
1 'polypeptide(L)'
;MNVTGLDRPGDGHPQPSPGDTLARITVVDALRGSALLLILLVNIAFFSSGYDFHLVDDPTHGTVDLLIAGAVELLFAMKAYLLFAFLFGYSFTLQLDSAARRGVAFRPAFLRRLAGLFVLGALHAVLLFHGDILTTYALLGLVLLAVRRIQPRTALVAAATIIGGIAVVVGIAAVLGATLVPDEAAAVSAGARSTLALGGGLGDVVLEHLRSMPAMIGGLAVQGPLAFAAFLVGLAAGKHRLLATVPAHEDLLRRCERVGYPIGLAGAVVFAVGGSTANLTGLMVSIVTAPFLAAAYAATLLRLFTRRPRLARAFAPAGRMALTNYLAQSLMCALVFTGLGWGLVGRTSPAQTLLIALVIFAVQLMVSSWWLRRFRYGPVEWALRAWTHRERRPN
;
A
#
# COMPACT_ATOMS: atom_id res chain seq x y z
N MET A 1 -8.64 -42.01 -53.48
CA MET A 1 -9.18 -42.15 -52.11
C MET A 1 -8.07 -41.75 -51.15
N ASN A 2 -8.05 -40.50 -50.69
CA ASN A 2 -8.70 -39.99 -49.46
C ASN A 2 -7.79 -40.22 -48.23
N VAL A 3 -7.41 -39.28 -47.36
CA VAL A 3 -7.57 -37.81 -47.23
C VAL A 3 -6.41 -37.32 -46.37
N THR A 4 -5.96 -36.11 -46.65
CA THR A 4 -5.07 -35.21 -45.90
C THR A 4 -5.45 -35.02 -44.41
N GLY A 5 -4.51 -35.27 -43.51
CA GLY A 5 -4.56 -34.85 -42.11
C GLY A 5 -3.81 -33.52 -41.92
N LEU A 6 -4.57 -32.45 -41.72
CA LEU A 6 -4.10 -31.08 -41.52
C LEU A 6 -3.28 -30.94 -40.24
N ASP A 7 -2.02 -30.57 -40.40
CA ASP A 7 -1.18 -29.98 -39.36
C ASP A 7 -1.81 -28.64 -38.96
N ARG A 8 -2.32 -28.55 -37.73
CA ARG A 8 -2.77 -27.27 -37.17
C ARG A 8 -1.51 -26.47 -36.80
N PRO A 9 -1.31 -25.26 -37.31
CA PRO A 9 -0.25 -24.40 -36.80
C PRO A 9 -0.57 -24.11 -35.33
N GLY A 10 0.22 -24.69 -34.43
CA GLY A 10 0.20 -24.32 -33.02
C GLY A 10 0.55 -22.84 -32.92
N ASP A 11 -0.26 -22.09 -32.16
CA ASP A 11 0.02 -20.72 -31.76
C ASP A 11 1.37 -20.68 -31.02
N GLY A 12 2.44 -20.53 -31.80
CA GLY A 12 3.82 -20.50 -31.35
C GLY A 12 4.14 -19.18 -30.69
N HIS A 13 3.55 -18.93 -29.52
CA HIS A 13 4.16 -17.98 -28.60
C HIS A 13 5.42 -18.63 -28.02
N PRO A 14 6.63 -18.09 -28.27
CA PRO A 14 7.85 -18.62 -27.69
C PRO A 14 7.67 -18.70 -26.17
N GLN A 15 7.86 -19.89 -25.61
CA GLN A 15 7.93 -20.06 -24.17
C GLN A 15 9.04 -19.13 -23.65
N PRO A 16 8.75 -18.22 -22.71
CA PRO A 16 9.74 -17.26 -22.26
C PRO A 16 10.94 -17.97 -21.66
N SER A 17 12.14 -17.48 -21.97
CA SER A 17 13.35 -18.08 -21.43
C SER A 17 13.36 -17.97 -19.89
N PRO A 18 14.08 -18.85 -19.19
CA PRO A 18 14.24 -18.76 -17.74
C PRO A 18 14.76 -17.37 -17.29
N GLY A 19 15.62 -16.74 -18.09
CA GLY A 19 16.13 -15.38 -17.85
C GLY A 19 15.04 -14.31 -17.93
N ASP A 20 14.13 -14.41 -18.90
CA ASP A 20 13.01 -13.48 -19.04
C ASP A 20 12.05 -13.57 -17.85
N THR A 21 11.82 -14.79 -17.35
CA THR A 21 10.95 -15.03 -16.18
C THR A 21 11.52 -14.40 -14.92
N LEU A 22 12.82 -14.54 -14.68
CA LEU A 22 13.51 -13.92 -13.54
C LEU A 22 13.51 -12.39 -13.62
N ALA A 23 13.74 -11.82 -14.81
CA ALA A 23 13.68 -10.38 -15.02
C ALA A 23 12.28 -9.81 -14.72
N ARG A 24 11.21 -10.52 -15.11
CA ARG A 24 9.82 -10.12 -14.84
C ARG A 24 9.47 -10.12 -13.35
N ILE A 25 9.83 -11.18 -12.63
CA ILE A 25 9.61 -11.27 -11.18
C ILE A 25 10.32 -10.12 -10.48
N THR A 26 11.55 -9.81 -10.91
CA THR A 26 12.34 -8.70 -10.37
C THR A 26 11.64 -7.35 -10.54
N VAL A 27 11.02 -7.09 -11.70
CA VAL A 27 10.29 -5.83 -11.94
C VAL A 27 9.07 -5.70 -11.02
N VAL A 28 8.30 -6.77 -10.82
CA VAL A 28 7.12 -6.75 -9.93
C VAL A 28 7.55 -6.58 -8.47
N ASP A 29 8.62 -7.24 -8.04
CA ASP A 29 9.17 -7.07 -6.70
C ASP A 29 9.73 -5.65 -6.51
N ALA A 30 10.37 -5.06 -7.52
CA ALA A 30 10.83 -3.67 -7.47
C ALA A 30 9.67 -2.67 -7.35
N LEU A 31 8.56 -2.93 -8.06
CA LEU A 31 7.33 -2.14 -7.93
C LEU A 31 6.77 -2.24 -6.51
N ARG A 32 6.76 -3.45 -5.90
CA ARG A 32 6.34 -3.64 -4.50
C ARG A 32 7.28 -2.90 -3.53
N GLY A 33 8.59 -2.95 -3.76
CA GLY A 33 9.57 -2.21 -2.97
C GLY A 33 9.37 -0.69 -3.05
N SER A 34 9.02 -0.19 -4.24
CA SER A 34 8.71 1.24 -4.45
C SER A 34 7.44 1.65 -3.72
N ALA A 35 6.40 0.81 -3.72
CA ALA A 35 5.16 1.09 -2.99
C ALA A 35 5.41 1.24 -1.47
N LEU A 36 6.37 0.50 -0.90
CA LEU A 36 6.74 0.65 0.52
C LEU A 36 7.38 2.01 0.82
N LEU A 37 8.18 2.56 -0.11
CA LEU A 37 8.70 3.93 0.04
C LEU A 37 7.56 4.94 0.03
N LEU A 38 6.64 4.83 -0.93
CA LEU A 38 5.51 5.76 -1.03
C LEU A 38 4.63 5.71 0.22
N ILE A 39 4.41 4.53 0.78
CA ILE A 39 3.66 4.36 2.04
C ILE A 39 4.44 5.00 3.20
N LEU A 40 5.75 4.77 3.31
CA LEU A 40 6.57 5.36 4.38
C LEU A 40 6.54 6.90 4.33
N LEU A 41 6.64 7.50 3.14
CA LEU A 41 6.63 8.95 2.97
C LEU A 41 5.35 9.61 3.49
N VAL A 42 4.22 8.91 3.43
CA VAL A 42 2.95 9.39 3.99
C VAL A 42 2.85 9.03 5.47
N ASN A 43 3.16 7.79 5.82
CA ASN A 43 2.90 7.28 7.16
C ASN A 43 3.81 7.88 8.23
N ILE A 44 5.01 8.34 7.85
CA ILE A 44 5.98 8.86 8.81
C ILE A 44 5.47 10.11 9.54
N ALA A 45 4.60 10.91 8.90
CA ALA A 45 4.04 12.13 9.47
C ALA A 45 3.30 11.83 10.79
N PHE A 46 2.48 10.77 10.78
CA PHE A 46 1.75 10.25 11.94
C PHE A 46 2.62 9.73 13.09
N PHE A 47 3.91 9.44 12.86
CA PHE A 47 4.84 9.14 13.96
C PHE A 47 5.51 10.42 14.48
N SER A 48 5.76 11.37 13.58
CA SER A 48 6.45 12.61 13.92
C SER A 48 5.56 13.63 14.62
N SER A 49 4.24 13.54 14.48
CA SER A 49 3.29 14.48 15.05
C SER A 49 1.94 13.80 15.37
N GLY A 50 1.33 14.20 16.49
CA GLY A 50 -0.02 13.77 16.84
C GLY A 50 -1.13 14.50 16.08
N TYR A 51 -0.84 15.64 15.44
CA TYR A 51 -1.85 16.50 14.81
C TYR A 51 -2.47 15.87 13.55
N ASP A 52 -1.69 15.14 12.74
CA ASP A 52 -2.17 14.48 11.52
C ASP A 52 -3.31 13.49 11.78
N PHE A 53 -3.33 12.84 12.95
CA PHE A 53 -4.41 11.93 13.33
C PHE A 53 -5.73 12.62 13.62
N HIS A 54 -5.68 13.88 14.02
CA HIS A 54 -6.85 14.71 14.31
C HIS A 54 -7.23 15.60 13.12
N LEU A 55 -6.62 15.36 11.96
CA LEU A 55 -6.91 16.05 10.69
C LEU A 55 -6.76 17.57 10.79
N VAL A 56 -5.77 18.03 11.57
CA VAL A 56 -5.45 19.45 11.78
C VAL A 56 -3.96 19.68 11.57
N ASP A 57 -3.61 20.90 11.15
CA ASP A 57 -2.22 21.31 11.01
C ASP A 57 -1.55 21.48 12.39
N ASP A 58 -0.26 21.17 12.46
CA ASP A 58 0.56 21.48 13.64
C ASP A 58 0.77 23.00 13.72
N PRO A 59 0.33 23.68 14.79
CA PRO A 59 0.46 25.14 14.92
C PRO A 59 1.91 25.63 14.97
N THR A 60 2.88 24.74 15.19
CA THR A 60 4.30 25.07 15.20
C THR A 60 4.92 25.12 13.80
N HIS A 61 4.25 24.58 12.78
CA HIS A 61 4.73 24.57 11.40
C HIS A 61 4.59 25.94 10.75
N GLY A 62 5.68 26.41 10.15
CA GLY A 62 5.67 27.62 9.32
C GLY A 62 5.15 27.35 7.91
N THR A 63 5.08 28.40 7.08
CA THR A 63 4.61 28.28 5.69
C THR A 63 5.42 27.28 4.86
N VAL A 64 6.75 27.24 5.04
CA VAL A 64 7.61 26.28 4.32
C VAL A 64 7.31 24.85 4.73
N ASP A 65 7.03 24.61 6.00
CA ASP A 65 6.69 23.29 6.53
C ASP A 65 5.36 22.80 5.96
N LEU A 66 4.34 23.67 5.96
CA LEU A 66 3.03 23.38 5.36
C LEU A 66 3.12 23.12 3.85
N LEU A 67 3.97 23.87 3.12
CA LEU A 67 4.20 23.60 1.69
C LEU A 67 4.84 22.23 1.45
N ILE A 68 5.78 21.82 2.30
CA ILE A 68 6.44 20.52 2.20
C ILE A 68 5.46 19.39 2.56
N ALA A 69 4.70 19.54 3.65
CA ALA A 69 3.65 18.59 4.04
C ALA A 69 2.59 18.46 2.94
N GLY A 70 2.08 19.58 2.43
CA GLY A 70 1.12 19.61 1.32
C GLY A 70 1.66 18.99 0.03
N ALA A 71 2.97 19.13 -0.25
CA ALA A 71 3.59 18.45 -1.39
C ALA A 71 3.60 16.92 -1.21
N VAL A 72 3.80 16.42 0.01
CA VAL A 72 3.73 14.97 0.32
C VAL A 72 2.30 14.47 0.15
N GLU A 73 1.31 15.20 0.64
CA GLU A 73 -0.10 14.85 0.46
C GLU A 73 -0.48 14.81 -1.03
N LEU A 74 -0.15 15.88 -1.76
CA LEU A 74 -0.38 16.00 -3.19
C LEU A 74 0.29 14.86 -3.98
N LEU A 75 1.54 14.51 -3.65
CA LEU A 75 2.31 13.53 -4.43
C LEU A 75 2.19 12.09 -3.96
N PHE A 76 1.76 11.81 -2.72
CA PHE A 76 1.77 10.45 -2.18
C PHE A 76 0.51 10.02 -1.43
N ALA A 77 -0.18 10.92 -0.72
CA ALA A 77 -1.40 10.56 0.00
C ALA A 77 -2.50 10.01 -0.92
N MET A 78 -3.35 9.14 -0.38
CA MET A 78 -4.46 8.44 -1.06
C MET A 78 -4.09 7.44 -2.17
N LYS A 79 -2.93 7.57 -2.81
CA LYS A 79 -2.51 6.75 -3.97
C LYS A 79 -1.40 5.75 -3.65
N ALA A 80 -0.56 6.02 -2.64
CA ALA A 80 0.49 5.11 -2.20
C ALA A 80 -0.08 3.75 -1.74
N TYR A 81 -1.09 3.77 -0.86
CA TYR A 81 -1.70 2.53 -0.36
C TYR A 81 -2.50 1.78 -1.43
N LEU A 82 -3.10 2.49 -2.41
CA LEU A 82 -3.83 1.87 -3.52
C LEU A 82 -2.90 1.04 -4.41
N LEU A 83 -1.66 1.50 -4.63
CA LEU A 83 -0.68 0.73 -5.38
C LEU A 83 -0.33 -0.58 -4.67
N PHE A 84 -0.09 -0.53 -3.37
CA PHE A 84 0.20 -1.73 -2.57
C PHE A 84 -1.03 -2.66 -2.50
N ALA A 85 -2.23 -2.11 -2.41
CA ALA A 85 -3.48 -2.86 -2.44
C ALA A 85 -3.69 -3.59 -3.77
N PHE A 86 -3.48 -2.89 -4.88
CA PHE A 86 -3.48 -3.47 -6.22
C PHE A 86 -2.50 -4.65 -6.32
N LEU A 87 -1.27 -4.49 -5.81
CA LEU A 87 -0.28 -5.56 -5.79
C LEU A 87 -0.68 -6.75 -4.91
N PHE A 88 -1.43 -6.54 -3.83
CA PHE A 88 -1.99 -7.64 -3.03
C PHE A 88 -2.99 -8.46 -3.87
N GLY A 89 -3.93 -7.79 -4.54
CA GLY A 89 -4.90 -8.43 -5.43
C GLY A 89 -4.25 -9.18 -6.59
N TYR A 90 -3.19 -8.61 -7.17
CA TYR A 90 -2.39 -9.28 -8.20
C TYR A 90 -1.61 -10.49 -7.64
N SER A 91 -0.98 -10.33 -6.47
CA SER A 91 -0.21 -11.41 -5.83
C SER A 91 -1.11 -12.58 -5.42
N PHE A 92 -2.39 -12.34 -5.15
CA PHE A 92 -3.37 -13.37 -4.87
C PHE A 92 -3.56 -14.34 -6.06
N THR A 93 -3.60 -13.85 -7.31
CA THR A 93 -3.70 -14.74 -8.48
C THR A 93 -2.45 -15.58 -8.67
N LEU A 94 -1.27 -15.02 -8.40
CA LEU A 94 -0.02 -15.78 -8.44
C LEU A 94 0.01 -16.91 -7.41
N GLN A 95 -0.54 -16.68 -6.20
CA GLN A 95 -0.63 -17.71 -5.17
C GLN A 95 -1.65 -18.80 -5.54
N LEU A 96 -2.78 -18.42 -6.15
CA LEU A 96 -3.76 -19.36 -6.71
C LEU A 96 -3.12 -20.26 -7.78
N ASP A 97 -2.46 -19.66 -8.77
CA ASP A 97 -1.78 -20.38 -9.85
C ASP A 97 -0.68 -21.29 -9.30
N SER A 98 0.07 -20.82 -8.31
CA SER A 98 1.11 -21.62 -7.65
C SER A 98 0.55 -22.80 -6.86
N ALA A 99 -0.62 -22.66 -6.22
CA ALA A 99 -1.27 -23.78 -5.53
C ALA A 99 -1.80 -24.81 -6.53
N ALA A 100 -2.42 -24.36 -7.63
CA ALA A 100 -2.88 -25.22 -8.72
C ALA A 100 -1.73 -26.03 -9.34
N ARG A 101 -0.59 -25.38 -9.66
CA ARG A 101 0.60 -26.06 -10.18
C ARG A 101 1.20 -27.12 -9.24
N ARG A 102 1.04 -26.95 -7.93
CA ARG A 102 1.53 -27.90 -6.92
C ARG A 102 0.51 -28.96 -6.52
N GLY A 103 -0.71 -28.90 -7.05
CA GLY A 103 -1.79 -29.81 -6.65
C GLY A 103 -2.24 -29.68 -5.19
N VAL A 104 -1.99 -28.54 -4.52
CA VAL A 104 -2.31 -28.34 -3.10
C VAL A 104 -3.57 -27.50 -2.90
N ALA A 105 -4.33 -27.78 -1.85
CA ALA A 105 -5.52 -27.02 -1.51
C ALA A 105 -5.19 -25.56 -1.14
N PHE A 106 -5.62 -24.61 -1.97
CA PHE A 106 -5.35 -23.18 -1.76
C PHE A 106 -6.06 -22.61 -0.52
N ARG A 107 -7.35 -22.93 -0.33
CA ARG A 107 -8.20 -22.29 0.68
C ARG A 107 -7.64 -22.43 2.11
N PRO A 108 -7.26 -23.61 2.62
CA PRO A 108 -6.75 -23.74 3.99
C PRO A 108 -5.40 -23.06 4.22
N ALA A 109 -4.52 -23.05 3.22
CA ALA A 109 -3.24 -22.34 3.31
C ALA A 109 -3.50 -20.82 3.35
N PHE A 110 -4.34 -20.31 2.44
CA PHE A 110 -4.63 -18.88 2.39
C PHE A 110 -5.33 -18.38 3.68
N LEU A 111 -6.28 -19.13 4.24
CA LEU A 111 -6.93 -18.78 5.51
C LEU A 111 -5.93 -18.70 6.68
N ARG A 112 -4.98 -19.64 6.78
CA ARG A 112 -3.92 -19.59 7.80
C ARG A 112 -3.02 -18.38 7.60
N ARG A 113 -2.68 -18.05 6.35
CA ARG A 113 -1.91 -16.85 6.03
C ARG A 113 -2.64 -15.58 6.47
N LEU A 114 -3.94 -15.47 6.20
CA LEU A 114 -4.75 -14.33 6.64
C LEU A 114 -4.84 -14.26 8.17
N ALA A 115 -4.99 -15.39 8.86
CA ALA A 115 -4.95 -15.41 10.33
C ALA A 115 -3.60 -14.92 10.88
N GLY A 116 -2.48 -15.36 10.29
CA GLY A 116 -1.16 -14.86 10.68
C GLY A 116 -0.98 -13.37 10.40
N LEU A 117 -1.50 -12.88 9.26
CA LEU A 117 -1.50 -11.47 8.92
C LEU A 117 -2.34 -10.63 9.89
N PHE A 118 -3.51 -11.16 10.31
CA PHE A 118 -4.38 -10.51 11.28
C PHE A 118 -3.72 -10.40 12.65
N VAL A 119 -3.08 -11.48 13.13
CA VAL A 119 -2.36 -11.46 14.42
C VAL A 119 -1.18 -10.49 14.38
N LEU A 120 -0.38 -10.51 13.31
CA LEU A 120 0.73 -9.57 13.13
C LEU A 120 0.22 -8.12 13.06
N GLY A 121 -0.87 -7.89 12.34
CA GLY A 121 -1.50 -6.57 12.25
C GLY A 121 -2.04 -6.09 13.59
N ALA A 122 -2.73 -6.94 14.35
CA ALA A 122 -3.26 -6.57 15.67
C ALA A 122 -2.14 -6.21 16.66
N LEU A 123 -1.04 -6.98 16.66
CA LEU A 123 0.14 -6.66 17.46
C LEU A 123 0.79 -5.35 17.00
N HIS A 124 0.91 -5.15 15.69
CA HIS A 124 1.48 -3.94 15.10
C HIS A 124 0.63 -2.69 15.42
N ALA A 125 -0.70 -2.80 15.31
CA ALA A 125 -1.67 -1.75 15.63
C ALA A 125 -1.56 -1.27 17.08
N VAL A 126 -1.33 -2.19 18.02
CA VAL A 126 -1.22 -1.84 19.44
C VAL A 126 0.19 -1.36 19.80
N LEU A 127 1.23 -2.05 19.31
CA LEU A 127 2.59 -1.85 19.80
C LEU A 127 3.39 -0.81 19.02
N LEU A 128 3.15 -0.66 17.72
CA LEU A 128 4.04 0.10 16.84
C LEU A 128 3.36 1.29 16.19
N PHE A 129 2.20 1.06 15.58
CA PHE A 129 1.52 2.08 14.81
C PHE A 129 0.06 1.75 14.70
N HIS A 130 -0.80 2.59 15.26
CA HIS A 130 -2.22 2.29 15.24
C HIS A 130 -2.74 2.14 13.81
N GLY A 131 -2.32 2.96 12.83
CA GLY A 131 -2.71 2.94 11.41
C GLY A 131 -2.31 1.70 10.58
N ASP A 132 -2.33 0.51 11.18
CA ASP A 132 -2.02 -0.76 10.54
C ASP A 132 -2.94 -1.09 9.36
N ILE A 133 -2.34 -1.50 8.26
CA ILE A 133 -3.06 -1.96 7.06
C ILE A 133 -3.20 -3.49 7.00
N LEU A 134 -2.44 -4.23 7.80
CA LEU A 134 -2.36 -5.69 7.73
C LEU A 134 -3.66 -6.35 8.22
N THR A 135 -4.24 -5.87 9.31
CA THR A 135 -5.56 -6.30 9.81
C THR A 135 -6.63 -6.09 8.75
N THR A 136 -6.70 -4.90 8.15
CA THR A 136 -7.61 -4.60 7.05
C THR A 136 -7.39 -5.54 5.87
N TYR A 137 -6.14 -5.79 5.47
CA TYR A 137 -5.82 -6.67 4.36
C TYR A 137 -6.14 -8.14 4.66
N ALA A 138 -6.02 -8.57 5.91
CA ALA A 138 -6.43 -9.89 6.33
C ALA A 138 -7.95 -10.08 6.17
N LEU A 139 -8.75 -9.11 6.63
CA LEU A 139 -10.21 -9.12 6.50
C LEU A 139 -10.66 -9.02 5.04
N LEU A 140 -10.13 -8.06 4.29
CA LEU A 140 -10.43 -7.90 2.87
C LEU A 140 -9.96 -9.11 2.04
N GLY A 141 -8.90 -9.78 2.47
CA GLY A 141 -8.44 -11.04 1.89
C GLY A 141 -9.48 -12.16 2.00
N LEU A 142 -10.28 -12.20 3.07
CA LEU A 142 -11.39 -13.15 3.20
C LEU A 142 -12.48 -12.87 2.17
N VAL A 143 -12.84 -11.59 1.99
CA VAL A 143 -13.80 -11.15 0.98
C VAL A 143 -13.27 -11.48 -0.43
N LEU A 144 -12.00 -11.18 -0.70
CA LEU A 144 -11.33 -11.51 -1.96
C LEU A 144 -11.35 -13.02 -2.24
N LEU A 145 -11.12 -13.83 -1.21
CA LEU A 145 -11.21 -15.28 -1.30
C LEU A 145 -12.62 -15.73 -1.67
N ALA A 146 -13.66 -15.13 -1.09
CA ALA A 146 -15.06 -15.42 -1.43
C ALA A 146 -15.37 -15.08 -2.89
N VAL A 147 -14.95 -13.90 -3.37
CA VAL A 147 -15.25 -13.42 -4.72
C VAL A 147 -14.22 -13.85 -5.78
N ARG A 148 -13.22 -14.67 -5.44
CA ARG A 148 -12.09 -15.04 -6.33
C ARG A 148 -12.49 -15.54 -7.72
N ARG A 149 -13.69 -16.11 -7.87
CA ARG A 149 -14.20 -16.71 -9.10
C ARG A 149 -14.87 -15.70 -10.05
N ILE A 150 -15.10 -14.46 -9.65
CA ILE A 150 -15.74 -13.45 -10.52
C ILE A 150 -14.91 -13.17 -11.78
N GLN A 151 -15.56 -12.81 -12.88
CA GLN A 151 -14.87 -12.48 -14.12
C GLN A 151 -14.08 -11.16 -14.00
N PRO A 152 -12.99 -10.96 -14.76
CA PRO A 152 -12.21 -9.70 -14.72
C PRO A 152 -13.07 -8.45 -14.94
N ARG A 153 -14.02 -8.50 -15.89
CA ARG A 153 -14.97 -7.40 -16.13
C ARG A 153 -15.82 -7.10 -14.90
N THR A 154 -16.38 -8.13 -14.26
CA THR A 154 -17.17 -7.99 -13.03
C THR A 154 -16.32 -7.39 -11.89
N ALA A 155 -15.05 -7.79 -11.77
CA ALA A 155 -14.14 -7.22 -10.76
C ALA A 155 -13.90 -5.72 -11.00
N LEU A 156 -13.70 -5.29 -12.26
CA LEU A 156 -13.52 -3.88 -12.61
C LEU A 156 -14.80 -3.06 -12.39
N VAL A 157 -15.97 -3.60 -12.76
CA VAL A 157 -17.26 -2.93 -12.51
C VAL A 157 -17.49 -2.80 -11.01
N ALA A 158 -17.29 -3.87 -10.22
CA ALA A 158 -17.41 -3.81 -8.77
C ALA A 158 -16.44 -2.79 -8.14
N ALA A 159 -15.19 -2.72 -8.60
CA ALA A 159 -14.24 -1.70 -8.15
C ALA A 159 -14.74 -0.27 -8.44
N ALA A 160 -15.23 -0.02 -9.66
CA ALA A 160 -15.78 1.27 -10.05
C ALA A 160 -17.05 1.62 -9.24
N THR A 161 -17.93 0.64 -8.99
CA THR A 161 -19.13 0.83 -8.16
C THR A 161 -18.77 1.15 -6.71
N ILE A 162 -17.75 0.50 -6.13
CA ILE A 162 -17.29 0.81 -4.77
C ILE A 162 -16.75 2.24 -4.70
N ILE A 163 -15.86 2.61 -5.62
CA ILE A 163 -15.27 3.96 -5.67
C ILE A 163 -16.36 5.01 -5.86
N GLY A 164 -17.24 4.81 -6.85
CA GLY A 164 -18.35 5.73 -7.14
C GLY A 164 -19.35 5.83 -5.99
N GLY A 165 -19.71 4.71 -5.37
CA GLY A 165 -20.64 4.68 -4.23
C GLY A 165 -20.09 5.46 -3.04
N ILE A 166 -18.81 5.29 -2.71
CA ILE A 166 -18.18 6.04 -1.60
C ILE A 166 -18.04 7.51 -1.96
N ALA A 167 -17.65 7.83 -3.19
CA ALA A 167 -17.58 9.22 -3.65
C ALA A 167 -18.95 9.92 -3.55
N VAL A 168 -20.05 9.23 -3.91
CA VAL A 168 -21.42 9.76 -3.76
C VAL A 168 -21.77 9.97 -2.29
N VAL A 169 -21.50 9.00 -1.41
CA VAL A 169 -21.77 9.13 0.04
C VAL A 169 -21.00 10.31 0.64
N VAL A 170 -19.71 10.41 0.35
CA VAL A 170 -18.86 11.52 0.83
C VAL A 170 -19.29 12.86 0.22
N GLY A 171 -19.66 12.87 -1.05
CA GLY A 171 -20.15 14.08 -1.74
C GLY A 171 -21.49 14.57 -1.18
N ILE A 172 -22.42 13.67 -0.86
CA ILE A 172 -23.68 14.01 -0.18
C ILE A 172 -23.36 14.60 1.19
N ALA A 173 -22.49 13.96 1.97
CA ALA A 173 -22.09 14.48 3.28
C ALA A 173 -21.47 15.88 3.18
N ALA A 174 -20.62 16.13 2.18
CA ALA A 174 -20.05 17.44 1.90
C ALA A 174 -21.12 18.51 1.58
N VAL A 175 -22.08 18.18 0.70
CA VAL A 175 -23.18 19.09 0.33
C VAL A 175 -24.10 19.39 1.53
N LEU A 176 -24.29 18.42 2.42
CA LEU A 176 -25.04 18.59 3.67
C LEU A 176 -24.25 19.35 4.75
N GLY A 177 -23.02 19.78 4.48
CA GLY A 177 -22.19 20.54 5.42
C GLY A 177 -21.61 19.68 6.56
N ALA A 178 -21.52 18.36 6.39
CA ALA A 178 -20.83 17.51 7.35
C ALA A 178 -19.34 17.85 7.39
N THR A 179 -18.76 17.80 8.59
CA THR A 179 -17.31 18.00 8.80
C THR A 179 -16.74 16.84 9.60
N LEU A 180 -15.52 16.43 9.25
CA LEU A 180 -14.76 15.44 10.02
C LEU A 180 -14.10 16.05 11.26
N VAL A 181 -14.00 17.39 11.29
CA VAL A 181 -13.47 18.17 12.41
C VAL A 181 -14.54 19.20 12.81
N PRO A 182 -15.55 18.82 13.62
CA PRO A 182 -16.60 19.74 14.07
C PRO A 182 -16.10 20.82 15.01
N ASP A 183 -15.07 20.51 15.80
CA ASP A 183 -14.44 21.42 16.75
C ASP A 183 -12.92 21.40 16.53
N GLU A 184 -12.44 22.39 15.77
CA GLU A 184 -11.04 22.54 15.42
C GLU A 184 -10.17 22.81 16.65
N ALA A 185 -10.64 23.60 17.60
CA ALA A 185 -9.90 23.89 18.84
C ALA A 185 -9.74 22.62 19.69
N ALA A 186 -10.79 21.80 19.79
CA ALA A 186 -10.71 20.50 20.46
C ALA A 186 -9.75 19.56 19.73
N ALA A 187 -9.75 19.52 18.39
CA ALA A 187 -8.85 18.71 17.58
C ALA A 187 -7.38 19.14 17.74
N VAL A 188 -7.09 20.43 17.71
CA VAL A 188 -5.74 20.98 17.98
C VAL A 188 -5.29 20.61 19.40
N SER A 189 -6.17 20.71 20.40
CA SER A 189 -5.85 20.28 21.76
C SER A 189 -5.61 18.77 21.86
N ALA A 190 -6.31 17.96 21.05
CA ALA A 190 -6.13 16.52 20.99
C ALA A 190 -4.80 16.16 20.32
N GLY A 191 -4.42 16.84 19.23
CA GLY A 191 -3.11 16.70 18.58
C GLY A 191 -1.95 16.99 19.53
N ALA A 192 -2.05 18.06 20.32
CA ALA A 192 -1.06 18.37 21.37
C ALA A 192 -0.95 17.25 22.42
N ARG A 193 -2.09 16.73 22.91
CA ARG A 193 -2.12 15.61 23.87
C ARG A 193 -1.53 14.33 23.30
N SER A 194 -1.90 13.96 22.08
CA SER A 194 -1.37 12.77 21.39
C SER A 194 0.14 12.89 21.17
N THR A 195 0.62 14.08 20.76
CA THR A 195 2.06 14.37 20.63
C THR A 195 2.81 14.16 21.94
N LEU A 196 2.28 14.66 23.06
CA LEU A 196 2.86 14.46 24.39
C LEU A 196 2.83 12.98 24.82
N ALA A 197 1.72 12.28 24.59
CA ALA A 197 1.57 10.87 24.95
C ALA A 197 2.53 9.97 24.17
N LEU A 198 2.72 10.24 22.88
CA LEU A 198 3.69 9.53 22.04
C LEU A 198 5.14 9.78 22.49
N GLY A 199 5.41 10.93 23.11
CA GLY A 199 6.71 11.24 23.72
C GLY A 199 6.94 10.59 25.08
N GLY A 200 5.91 9.97 25.67
CA GLY A 200 5.94 9.29 26.96
C GLY A 200 6.55 7.89 26.91
N GLY A 201 6.36 7.11 27.97
CA GLY A 201 6.88 5.74 28.04
C GLY A 201 6.12 4.76 27.13
N LEU A 202 6.58 3.51 27.06
CA LEU A 202 5.92 2.44 26.30
C LEU A 202 4.42 2.32 26.66
N GLY A 203 4.07 2.46 27.93
CA GLY A 203 2.69 2.42 28.40
C GLY A 203 1.83 3.55 27.84
N ASP A 204 2.36 4.77 27.78
CA ASP A 204 1.67 5.95 27.25
C ASP A 204 1.44 5.82 25.74
N VAL A 205 2.45 5.35 25.01
CA VAL A 205 2.36 5.08 23.56
C VAL A 205 1.30 4.03 23.26
N VAL A 206 1.31 2.91 23.98
CA VAL A 206 0.32 1.83 23.81
C VAL A 206 -1.08 2.33 24.17
N LEU A 207 -1.22 3.09 25.26
CA LEU A 207 -2.51 3.64 25.67
C LEU A 207 -3.04 4.63 24.62
N GLU A 208 -2.18 5.46 24.04
CA GLU A 208 -2.56 6.38 22.97
C GLU A 208 -3.00 5.64 21.71
N HIS A 209 -2.28 4.59 21.31
CA HIS A 209 -2.71 3.73 20.20
C HIS A 209 -4.09 3.11 20.45
N LEU A 210 -4.35 2.60 21.65
CA LEU A 210 -5.65 2.04 22.04
C LEU A 210 -6.75 3.11 22.06
N ARG A 211 -6.44 4.32 22.55
CA ARG A 211 -7.37 5.46 22.58
C ARG A 211 -7.76 5.92 21.18
N SER A 212 -6.83 5.86 20.23
CA SER A 212 -7.04 6.27 18.84
C SER A 212 -7.66 5.18 17.95
N MET A 213 -7.84 3.95 18.47
CA MET A 213 -8.47 2.84 17.73
C MET A 213 -9.86 3.17 17.17
N PRO A 214 -10.82 3.76 17.92
CA PRO A 214 -12.16 4.01 17.38
C PRO A 214 -12.17 4.96 16.18
N ALA A 215 -11.41 6.06 16.26
CA ALA A 215 -11.27 7.02 15.16
C ALA A 215 -10.68 6.35 13.92
N MET A 216 -9.66 5.51 14.13
CA MET A 216 -9.06 4.75 13.04
C MET A 216 -10.01 3.72 12.43
N ILE A 217 -10.77 2.96 13.22
CA ILE A 217 -11.76 2.01 12.70
C ILE A 217 -12.77 2.75 11.80
N GLY A 218 -13.15 3.98 12.18
CA GLY A 218 -13.93 4.88 11.34
C GLY A 218 -13.23 5.21 10.01
N GLY A 219 -11.97 5.63 10.06
CA GLY A 219 -11.17 5.91 8.85
C GLY A 219 -10.99 4.68 7.93
N LEU A 220 -10.81 3.50 8.52
CA LEU A 220 -10.72 2.22 7.82
C LEU A 220 -12.04 1.83 7.15
N ALA A 221 -13.19 2.30 7.63
CA ALA A 221 -14.47 2.06 6.97
C ALA A 221 -14.56 2.76 5.60
N VAL A 222 -13.83 3.86 5.40
CA VAL A 222 -13.69 4.54 4.09
C VAL A 222 -12.53 3.96 3.29
N GLN A 223 -11.36 3.81 3.92
CA GLN A 223 -10.14 3.36 3.24
C GLN A 223 -10.21 1.86 2.83
N GLY A 224 -10.82 1.02 3.66
CA GLY A 224 -10.92 -0.42 3.45
C GLY A 224 -11.62 -0.81 2.13
N PRO A 225 -12.84 -0.32 1.88
CA PRO A 225 -13.50 -0.55 0.59
C PRO A 225 -12.70 -0.05 -0.62
N LEU A 226 -12.00 1.10 -0.52
CA LEU A 226 -11.15 1.62 -1.60
C LEU A 226 -9.92 0.72 -1.84
N ALA A 227 -9.30 0.24 -0.76
CA ALA A 227 -8.25 -0.77 -0.86
C ALA A 227 -8.80 -2.07 -1.49
N PHE A 228 -10.04 -2.47 -1.17
CA PHE A 228 -10.67 -3.62 -1.79
C PHE A 228 -10.98 -3.41 -3.27
N ALA A 229 -11.41 -2.21 -3.68
CA ALA A 229 -11.54 -1.85 -5.09
C ALA A 229 -10.20 -2.02 -5.83
N ALA A 230 -9.09 -1.57 -5.23
CA ALA A 230 -7.76 -1.81 -5.77
C ALA A 230 -7.39 -3.32 -5.79
N PHE A 231 -7.78 -4.12 -4.79
CA PHE A 231 -7.61 -5.58 -4.82
C PHE A 231 -8.33 -6.20 -6.02
N LEU A 232 -9.55 -5.75 -6.33
CA LEU A 232 -10.34 -6.24 -7.45
C LEU A 232 -9.71 -5.86 -8.81
N VAL A 233 -9.17 -4.65 -8.93
CA VAL A 233 -8.38 -4.25 -10.11
C VAL A 233 -7.13 -5.13 -10.23
N GLY A 234 -6.45 -5.39 -9.11
CA GLY A 234 -5.31 -6.32 -9.03
C GLY A 234 -5.67 -7.74 -9.43
N LEU A 235 -6.83 -8.24 -9.01
CA LEU A 235 -7.37 -9.56 -9.38
C LEU A 235 -7.62 -9.64 -10.89
N ALA A 236 -8.25 -8.62 -11.47
CA ALA A 236 -8.49 -8.54 -12.91
C ALA A 236 -7.18 -8.52 -13.71
N ALA A 237 -6.23 -7.67 -13.30
CA ALA A 237 -4.89 -7.59 -13.89
C ALA A 237 -4.13 -8.92 -13.79
N GLY A 238 -4.26 -9.61 -12.64
CA GLY A 238 -3.66 -10.90 -12.38
C GLY A 238 -4.21 -12.01 -13.27
N LYS A 239 -5.52 -12.01 -13.52
CA LYS A 239 -6.17 -12.97 -14.44
C LYS A 239 -5.75 -12.77 -15.90
N HIS A 240 -5.47 -11.53 -16.30
CA HIS A 240 -4.90 -11.20 -17.61
C HIS A 240 -3.37 -11.29 -17.66
N ARG A 241 -2.71 -11.62 -16.54
CA ARG A 241 -1.24 -11.72 -16.42
C ARG A 241 -0.51 -10.45 -16.88
N LEU A 242 -1.10 -9.27 -16.67
CA LEU A 242 -0.58 -8.00 -17.20
C LEU A 242 0.86 -7.71 -16.79
N LEU A 243 1.25 -8.01 -15.54
CA LEU A 243 2.61 -7.77 -15.05
C LEU A 243 3.57 -8.92 -15.38
N ALA A 244 3.08 -10.05 -15.90
CA ALA A 244 3.92 -11.16 -16.34
C ALA A 244 4.56 -10.89 -17.72
N THR A 245 4.01 -9.96 -18.50
CA THR A 245 4.51 -9.56 -19.83
C THR A 245 4.46 -8.05 -19.98
N VAL A 246 5.22 -7.33 -19.16
CA VAL A 246 5.26 -5.85 -19.17
C VAL A 246 5.51 -5.27 -20.57
N PRO A 247 6.51 -5.75 -21.37
CA PRO A 247 6.75 -5.20 -22.70
C PRO A 247 5.59 -5.37 -23.69
N ALA A 248 4.79 -6.44 -23.53
CA ALA A 248 3.63 -6.70 -24.40
C ALA A 248 2.47 -5.74 -24.15
N HIS A 249 2.48 -5.02 -23.02
CA HIS A 249 1.42 -4.10 -22.61
C HIS A 249 1.87 -2.63 -22.59
N GLU A 250 2.94 -2.28 -23.31
CA GLU A 250 3.50 -0.91 -23.33
C GLU A 250 2.45 0.16 -23.68
N ASP A 251 1.53 -0.13 -24.62
CA ASP A 251 0.46 0.81 -24.99
C ASP A 251 -0.54 1.06 -23.86
N LEU A 252 -0.88 0.02 -23.10
CA LEU A 252 -1.74 0.14 -21.92
C LEU A 252 -1.05 1.01 -20.86
N LEU A 253 0.24 0.77 -20.59
CA LEU A 253 1.00 1.56 -19.62
C LEU A 253 1.07 3.03 -20.03
N ARG A 254 1.31 3.33 -21.32
CA ARG A 254 1.27 4.72 -21.84
C ARG A 254 -0.11 5.34 -21.78
N ARG A 255 -1.19 4.57 -21.94
CA ARG A 255 -2.56 5.06 -21.73
C ARG A 255 -2.80 5.40 -20.26
N CYS A 256 -2.37 4.53 -19.33
CA CYS A 256 -2.42 4.80 -17.89
C CYS A 256 -1.66 6.08 -17.52
N GLU A 257 -0.50 6.35 -18.12
CA GLU A 257 0.24 7.60 -17.90
C GLU A 257 -0.49 8.82 -18.48
N ARG A 258 -0.88 8.77 -19.77
CA ARG A 258 -1.51 9.91 -20.46
C ARG A 258 -2.85 10.33 -19.87
N VAL A 259 -3.63 9.37 -19.39
CA VAL A 259 -4.92 9.65 -18.72
C VAL A 259 -4.71 9.88 -17.23
N GLY A 260 -3.84 9.10 -16.61
CA GLY A 260 -3.70 9.08 -15.16
C GLY A 260 -2.97 10.26 -14.57
N TYR A 261 -1.97 10.83 -15.25
CA TYR A 261 -1.29 12.03 -14.77
C TYR A 261 -2.21 13.26 -14.78
N PRO A 262 -2.90 13.63 -15.89
CA PRO A 262 -3.75 14.82 -15.89
C PRO A 262 -4.91 14.73 -14.89
N ILE A 263 -5.66 13.62 -14.90
CA ILE A 263 -6.82 13.44 -14.01
C ILE A 263 -6.36 13.32 -12.55
N GLY A 264 -5.36 12.48 -12.32
CA GLY A 264 -4.84 12.20 -10.99
C GLY A 264 -4.18 13.41 -10.33
N LEU A 265 -3.37 14.16 -11.07
CA LEU A 265 -2.69 15.35 -10.55
C LEU A 265 -3.67 16.50 -10.34
N ALA A 266 -4.62 16.72 -11.24
CA ALA A 266 -5.66 17.74 -11.05
C ALA A 266 -6.47 17.46 -9.78
N GLY A 267 -6.89 16.21 -9.57
CA GLY A 267 -7.59 15.82 -8.35
C GLY A 267 -6.71 15.89 -7.09
N ALA A 268 -5.43 15.55 -7.19
CA ALA A 268 -4.49 15.68 -6.08
C ALA A 268 -4.23 17.14 -5.68
N VAL A 269 -4.22 18.08 -6.63
CA VAL A 269 -4.14 19.52 -6.35
C VAL A 269 -5.39 19.98 -5.60
N VAL A 270 -6.58 19.62 -6.08
CA VAL A 270 -7.85 19.95 -5.41
C VAL A 270 -7.91 19.37 -3.99
N PHE A 271 -7.45 18.14 -3.81
CA PHE A 271 -7.33 17.50 -2.51
C PHE A 271 -6.39 18.28 -1.58
N ALA A 272 -5.13 18.48 -1.97
CA ALA A 272 -4.12 19.09 -1.13
C ALA A 272 -4.43 20.56 -0.77
N VAL A 273 -4.83 21.36 -1.77
CA VAL A 273 -5.17 22.78 -1.56
C VAL A 273 -6.50 22.93 -0.80
N GLY A 274 -7.40 21.95 -0.92
CA GLY A 274 -8.72 21.97 -0.31
C GLY A 274 -8.76 21.65 1.18
N GLY A 275 -7.62 21.36 1.84
CA GLY A 275 -7.59 20.88 3.23
C GLY A 275 -7.56 19.35 3.35
N SER A 276 -7.11 18.66 2.30
CA SER A 276 -6.78 17.24 2.28
C SER A 276 -7.88 16.34 2.83
N THR A 277 -7.56 15.48 3.79
CA THR A 277 -8.50 14.53 4.38
C THR A 277 -9.57 15.20 5.24
N ALA A 278 -9.30 16.39 5.82
CA ALA A 278 -10.26 17.11 6.66
C ALA A 278 -11.44 17.65 5.84
N ASN A 279 -11.21 17.98 4.57
CA ASN A 279 -12.21 18.51 3.67
C ASN A 279 -12.90 17.42 2.84
N LEU A 280 -14.20 17.20 3.08
CA LEU A 280 -14.96 16.15 2.39
C LEU A 280 -15.03 16.34 0.86
N THR A 281 -15.03 17.58 0.35
CA THR A 281 -15.02 17.84 -1.10
C THR A 281 -13.69 17.43 -1.72
N GLY A 282 -12.57 17.85 -1.11
CA GLY A 282 -11.22 17.43 -1.50
C GLY A 282 -11.07 15.91 -1.43
N LEU A 283 -11.53 15.29 -0.34
CA LEU A 283 -11.53 13.85 -0.14
C LEU A 283 -12.34 13.12 -1.23
N MET A 284 -13.55 13.58 -1.55
CA MET A 284 -14.39 13.00 -2.60
C MET A 284 -13.70 13.03 -3.97
N VAL A 285 -13.10 14.18 -4.32
CA VAL A 285 -12.33 14.33 -5.57
C VAL A 285 -11.15 13.36 -5.58
N SER A 286 -10.42 13.24 -4.46
CA SER A 286 -9.29 12.31 -4.32
C SER A 286 -9.73 10.84 -4.44
N ILE A 287 -10.87 10.45 -3.86
CA ILE A 287 -11.42 9.10 -3.97
C ILE A 287 -11.60 8.68 -5.43
N VAL A 288 -12.11 9.58 -6.26
CA VAL A 288 -12.35 9.31 -7.70
C VAL A 288 -11.07 9.36 -8.51
N THR A 289 -10.14 10.27 -8.19
CA THR A 289 -8.98 10.58 -9.04
C THR A 289 -7.69 9.87 -8.63
N ALA A 290 -7.49 9.55 -7.34
CA ALA A 290 -6.29 8.87 -6.84
C ALA A 290 -6.00 7.50 -7.49
N PRO A 291 -7.01 6.66 -7.84
CA PRO A 291 -6.76 5.41 -8.58
C PRO A 291 -6.07 5.64 -9.94
N PHE A 292 -6.37 6.75 -10.61
CA PHE A 292 -5.75 7.12 -11.88
C PHE A 292 -4.28 7.49 -11.69
N LEU A 293 -3.95 8.26 -10.64
CA LEU A 293 -2.57 8.62 -10.34
C LEU A 293 -1.77 7.40 -9.87
N ALA A 294 -2.36 6.53 -9.06
CA ALA A 294 -1.74 5.26 -8.64
C ALA A 294 -1.42 4.37 -9.85
N ALA A 295 -2.33 4.28 -10.84
CA ALA A 295 -2.09 3.55 -12.08
C ALA A 295 -0.98 4.19 -12.92
N ALA A 296 -0.90 5.52 -13.01
CA ALA A 296 0.18 6.23 -13.69
C ALA A 296 1.54 5.98 -13.03
N TYR A 297 1.60 6.00 -11.69
CA TYR A 297 2.82 5.66 -10.94
C TYR A 297 3.24 4.20 -11.18
N ALA A 298 2.29 3.26 -11.13
CA ALA A 298 2.56 1.86 -11.43
C ALA A 298 3.14 1.71 -12.85
N ALA A 299 2.50 2.32 -13.85
CA ALA A 299 2.93 2.26 -15.24
C ALA A 299 4.32 2.85 -15.45
N THR A 300 4.58 4.02 -14.84
CA THR A 300 5.87 4.70 -14.92
C THR A 300 6.98 3.84 -14.32
N LEU A 301 6.76 3.29 -13.12
CA LEU A 301 7.74 2.44 -12.43
C LEU A 301 7.99 1.14 -13.19
N LEU A 302 6.94 0.49 -13.72
CA LEU A 302 7.08 -0.73 -14.53
C LEU A 302 7.93 -0.48 -15.78
N ARG A 303 7.67 0.62 -16.51
CA ARG A 303 8.46 0.99 -17.69
C ARG A 303 9.88 1.38 -17.34
N LEU A 304 10.06 2.13 -16.25
CA LEU A 304 11.38 2.51 -15.74
C LEU A 304 12.21 1.27 -15.39
N PHE A 305 11.67 0.33 -14.62
CA PHE A 305 12.37 -0.88 -14.21
C PHE A 305 12.63 -1.84 -15.37
N THR A 306 11.75 -1.88 -16.36
CA THR A 306 11.99 -2.63 -17.61
C THR A 306 13.16 -2.03 -18.40
N ARG A 307 13.26 -0.69 -18.50
CA ARG A 307 14.35 -0.01 -19.21
C ARG A 307 15.66 0.07 -18.41
N ARG A 308 15.57 0.06 -17.08
CA ARG A 308 16.70 0.22 -16.16
C ARG A 308 16.76 -0.98 -15.19
N PRO A 309 17.22 -2.16 -15.66
CA PRO A 309 17.25 -3.38 -14.84
C PRO A 309 18.20 -3.29 -13.63
N ARG A 310 19.14 -2.33 -13.61
CA ARG A 310 19.95 -2.03 -12.42
C ARG A 310 19.09 -1.45 -11.28
N LEU A 311 18.17 -0.52 -11.59
CA LEU A 311 17.23 0.03 -10.61
C LEU A 311 16.25 -1.03 -10.13
N ALA A 312 15.74 -1.87 -11.05
CA ALA A 312 14.86 -2.98 -10.69
C ALA A 312 15.55 -3.91 -9.66
N ARG A 313 16.82 -4.29 -9.91
CA ARG A 313 17.59 -5.13 -8.99
C ARG A 313 17.90 -4.46 -7.65
N ALA A 314 17.98 -3.13 -7.59
CA ALA A 314 18.21 -2.40 -6.34
C ALA A 314 16.95 -2.38 -5.44
N PHE A 315 15.76 -2.22 -6.03
CA PHE A 315 14.49 -2.15 -5.29
C PHE A 315 13.84 -3.51 -5.03
N ALA A 316 14.09 -4.51 -5.87
CA ALA A 316 13.48 -5.84 -5.74
C ALA A 316 13.72 -6.53 -4.38
N PRO A 317 14.92 -6.46 -3.76
CA PRO A 317 15.15 -7.04 -2.43
C PRO A 317 14.17 -6.51 -1.38
N ALA A 318 13.89 -5.20 -1.38
CA ALA A 318 12.96 -4.62 -0.42
C ALA A 318 11.52 -5.09 -0.64
N GLY A 319 11.09 -5.27 -1.89
CA GLY A 319 9.76 -5.80 -2.21
C GLY A 319 9.61 -7.32 -2.00
N ARG A 320 10.71 -8.08 -2.05
CA ARG A 320 10.72 -9.50 -1.64
C ARG A 320 10.57 -9.68 -0.12
N MET A 321 10.97 -8.66 0.65
CA MET A 321 10.87 -8.58 2.10
C MET A 321 9.81 -7.57 2.55
N ALA A 322 8.72 -7.43 1.79
CA ALA A 322 7.76 -6.34 2.00
C ALA A 322 7.09 -6.33 3.38
N LEU A 323 6.75 -7.50 3.94
CA LEU A 323 6.13 -7.59 5.26
C LEU A 323 7.16 -7.29 6.37
N THR A 324 8.37 -7.83 6.24
CA THR A 324 9.47 -7.51 7.15
C THR A 324 9.76 -6.01 7.12
N ASN A 325 9.89 -5.42 5.93
CA ASN A 325 10.25 -4.01 5.78
C ASN A 325 9.13 -3.08 6.25
N TYR A 326 7.86 -3.42 6.03
CA TYR A 326 6.74 -2.63 6.54
C TYR A 326 6.74 -2.59 8.08
N LEU A 327 6.90 -3.74 8.74
CA LEU A 327 6.98 -3.78 10.20
C LEU A 327 8.26 -3.10 10.73
N ALA A 328 9.39 -3.29 10.03
CA ALA A 328 10.64 -2.64 10.38
C ALA A 328 10.58 -1.11 10.20
N GLN A 329 9.84 -0.60 9.20
CA GLN A 329 9.59 0.84 9.03
C GLN A 329 8.88 1.38 10.27
N SER A 330 7.77 0.77 10.67
CA SER A 330 7.04 1.22 11.86
C SER A 330 7.86 1.10 13.13
N LEU A 331 8.66 0.02 13.29
CA LEU A 331 9.57 -0.11 14.42
C LEU A 331 10.65 0.99 14.43
N MET A 332 11.27 1.26 13.28
CA MET A 332 12.28 2.32 13.17
C MET A 332 11.65 3.69 13.44
N CYS A 333 10.48 4.01 12.88
CA CYS A 333 9.78 5.26 13.15
C CYS A 333 9.38 5.37 14.63
N ALA A 334 8.86 4.29 15.25
CA ALA A 334 8.55 4.28 16.67
C ALA A 334 9.80 4.57 17.51
N LEU A 335 10.92 3.91 17.24
CA LEU A 335 12.19 4.18 17.94
C LEU A 335 12.72 5.60 17.71
N VAL A 336 12.48 6.19 16.53
CA VAL A 336 12.96 7.54 16.21
C VAL A 336 12.11 8.61 16.90
N PHE A 337 10.79 8.53 16.78
CA PHE A 337 9.91 9.62 17.18
C PHE A 337 9.30 9.45 18.56
N THR A 338 8.93 8.23 18.96
CA THR A 338 8.24 8.02 20.24
C THR A 338 9.24 7.88 21.39
N GLY A 339 8.75 7.95 22.63
CA GLY A 339 9.58 7.76 23.82
C GLY A 339 10.12 6.33 24.02
N LEU A 340 9.85 5.40 23.09
CA LEU A 340 10.55 4.11 23.01
C LEU A 340 12.04 4.26 22.65
N GLY A 341 12.44 5.39 22.04
CA GLY A 341 13.83 5.65 21.66
C GLY A 341 14.22 7.12 21.80
N TRP A 342 14.35 7.84 20.69
CA TRP A 342 14.87 9.22 20.69
C TRP A 342 13.84 10.30 21.06
N GLY A 343 12.54 10.00 21.06
CA GLY A 343 11.50 10.94 21.51
C GLY A 343 11.45 12.23 20.68
N LEU A 344 11.61 12.13 19.36
CA LEU A 344 11.61 13.27 18.42
C LEU A 344 10.20 13.74 17.99
N VAL A 345 9.13 13.13 18.48
CA VAL A 345 7.75 13.52 18.18
C VAL A 345 7.51 14.99 18.56
N GLY A 346 6.89 15.76 17.66
CA GLY A 346 6.67 17.20 17.77
C GLY A 346 7.94 18.07 17.73
N ARG A 347 9.11 17.50 17.38
CA ARG A 347 10.40 18.21 17.37
C ARG A 347 11.08 18.27 16.00
N THR A 348 10.50 17.63 14.99
CA THR A 348 11.06 17.56 13.64
C THR A 348 10.15 18.30 12.67
N SER A 349 10.74 19.15 11.83
CA SER A 349 9.99 19.76 10.73
C SER A 349 9.64 18.74 9.65
N PRO A 350 8.63 18.98 8.79
CA PRO A 350 8.27 18.08 7.70
C PRO A 350 9.44 17.75 6.77
N ALA A 351 10.36 18.70 6.55
CA ALA A 351 11.57 18.47 5.77
C ALA A 351 12.50 17.44 6.43
N GLN A 352 12.71 17.56 7.75
CA GLN A 352 13.52 16.62 8.52
C GLN A 352 12.86 15.25 8.57
N THR A 353 11.55 15.19 8.77
CA THR A 353 10.77 13.96 8.74
C THR A 353 10.91 13.24 7.40
N LEU A 354 10.82 13.96 6.27
CA LEU A 354 11.05 13.37 4.95
C LEU A 354 12.47 12.84 4.77
N LEU A 355 13.48 13.59 5.22
CA LEU A 355 14.87 13.14 5.16
C LEU A 355 15.05 11.85 5.96
N ILE A 356 14.47 11.75 7.16
CA ILE A 356 14.49 10.55 8.00
C ILE A 356 13.83 9.38 7.25
N ALA A 357 12.68 9.58 6.61
CA ALA A 357 12.01 8.55 5.81
C ALA A 357 12.91 8.02 4.67
N LEU A 358 13.57 8.92 3.95
CA LEU A 358 14.50 8.56 2.87
C LEU A 358 15.71 7.77 3.39
N VAL A 359 16.26 8.17 4.54
CA VAL A 359 17.37 7.46 5.21
C VAL A 359 16.93 6.07 5.66
N ILE A 360 15.77 5.95 6.32
CA ILE A 360 15.20 4.65 6.74
C ILE A 360 15.07 3.73 5.52
N PHE A 361 14.46 4.21 4.43
CA PHE A 361 14.26 3.39 3.25
C PHE A 361 15.58 3.00 2.57
N ALA A 362 16.56 3.92 2.49
CA ALA A 362 17.88 3.63 1.94
C ALA A 362 18.60 2.53 2.74
N VAL A 363 18.55 2.59 4.07
CA VAL A 363 19.06 1.54 4.96
C VAL A 363 18.33 0.22 4.69
N GLN A 364 17.01 0.24 4.53
CA GLN A 364 16.24 -0.97 4.21
C GLN A 364 16.61 -1.59 2.87
N LEU A 365 16.89 -0.79 1.82
CA LEU A 365 17.38 -1.31 0.54
C LEU A 365 18.70 -2.07 0.72
N MET A 366 19.64 -1.50 1.49
CA MET A 366 20.95 -2.09 1.76
C MET A 366 20.83 -3.37 2.58
N VAL A 367 20.08 -3.32 3.69
CA VAL A 367 19.87 -4.46 4.59
C VAL A 367 19.10 -5.58 3.89
N SER A 368 18.07 -5.27 3.11
CA SER A 368 17.31 -6.28 2.35
C SER A 368 18.19 -6.98 1.32
N SER A 369 19.04 -6.21 0.61
CA SER A 369 19.99 -6.76 -0.35
C SER A 369 21.06 -7.64 0.33
N TRP A 370 21.55 -7.23 1.50
CA TRP A 370 22.49 -8.01 2.29
C TRP A 370 21.86 -9.28 2.86
N TRP A 371 20.62 -9.21 3.34
CA TRP A 371 19.88 -10.32 3.93
C TRP A 371 19.58 -11.39 2.88
N LEU A 372 19.07 -11.00 1.71
CA LEU A 372 18.69 -11.95 0.65
C LEU A 372 19.87 -12.61 -0.06
N ARG A 373 21.10 -12.15 0.20
CA ARG A 373 22.33 -12.88 -0.20
C ARG A 373 22.61 -14.09 0.69
N ARG A 374 22.09 -14.10 1.93
CA ARG A 374 22.30 -15.17 2.93
C ARG A 374 21.06 -16.03 3.14
N PHE A 375 19.88 -15.42 3.08
CA PHE A 375 18.61 -16.06 3.39
C PHE A 375 17.63 -15.93 2.22
N ARG A 376 16.77 -16.93 2.01
CA ARG A 376 15.84 -16.95 0.87
C ARG A 376 14.63 -16.02 1.05
N TYR A 377 14.22 -15.81 2.30
CA TYR A 377 13.04 -15.04 2.71
C TYR A 377 13.43 -14.03 3.78
N GLY A 378 12.66 -12.95 3.90
CA GLY A 378 12.75 -12.09 5.08
C GLY A 378 12.28 -12.83 6.34
N PRO A 379 12.70 -12.39 7.54
CA PRO A 379 12.36 -13.04 8.81
C PRO A 379 10.85 -13.23 9.00
N VAL A 380 10.05 -12.20 8.73
CA VAL A 380 8.60 -12.25 8.96
C VAL A 380 7.91 -13.03 7.86
N GLU A 381 8.36 -12.92 6.60
CA GLU A 381 7.87 -13.75 5.50
C GLU A 381 8.13 -15.24 5.76
N TRP A 382 9.30 -15.57 6.31
CA TRP A 382 9.66 -16.94 6.70
C TRP A 382 8.73 -17.44 7.81
N ALA A 383 8.54 -16.65 8.87
CA ALA A 383 7.66 -17.01 9.99
C ALA A 383 6.21 -17.20 9.53
N LEU A 384 5.70 -16.28 8.71
CA LEU A 384 4.36 -16.38 8.14
C LEU A 384 4.22 -17.60 7.22
N ARG A 385 5.26 -17.94 6.47
CA ARG A 385 5.27 -19.13 5.61
C ARG A 385 5.28 -20.41 6.43
N ALA A 386 6.10 -20.49 7.49
CA ALA A 386 6.12 -21.61 8.42
C ALA A 386 4.73 -21.84 9.03
N TRP A 387 4.06 -20.76 9.47
CA TRP A 387 2.67 -20.79 9.94
C TRP A 387 1.68 -21.26 8.87
N THR A 388 1.80 -20.69 7.67
CA THR A 388 0.91 -20.97 6.52
C THR A 388 0.99 -22.40 6.05
N HIS A 389 2.17 -23.04 6.12
CA HIS A 389 2.36 -24.42 5.65
C HIS A 389 2.41 -25.45 6.79
N ARG A 390 2.50 -25.03 8.06
CA ARG A 390 2.78 -25.92 9.22
C ARG A 390 4.10 -26.67 9.05
N GLU A 391 5.08 -26.03 8.42
CA GLU A 391 6.42 -26.59 8.22
C GLU A 391 7.38 -25.92 9.19
N ARG A 392 8.17 -26.72 9.94
CA ARG A 392 9.19 -26.21 10.86
C ARG A 392 10.37 -25.54 10.13
N ARG A 393 10.57 -25.85 8.85
CA ARG A 393 11.64 -25.31 7.99
C ARG A 393 11.13 -25.11 6.56
N PRO A 394 10.46 -23.99 6.25
CA PRO A 394 10.08 -23.69 4.87
C PRO A 394 11.36 -23.39 4.05
N ASN A 395 11.72 -24.30 3.16
CA ASN A 395 12.86 -24.17 2.23
C ASN A 395 12.63 -23.16 1.11
#